data_AF-A0A3P7GQ52-F1
#
_entry.id   AF-A0A3P7GQ52-F1
#
_cell.length_a   1.000
_cell.length_b   1.000
_cell.length_c   1.000
_cell.angle_alpha   90.00
_cell.angle_beta   90.00
_cell.angle_gamma   90.00
#
_symmetry.space_group_name_H-M   'P 1'
#
loop_
_entity.id
_entity.type
_entity.pdbx_description
1 polymer ?
#
loop_
_entity_poly.entity_id
_entity_poly.type
_entity_poly.pdbx_seq_one_letter_code
_entity_poly.pdbx_strand_id
1 'polypeptide(L)'
;MVECLKTGDVPEEIQLEANLSNGVLLARLANFFAPDMVPLSRIFDVDQSRYKKEGKPCYRHTDNIMMWRRAVRAIRLPEVLIPETVDIYEGRNINTIFCLYALAIHLFRLRRGPPIRNQAGNAQFPGEYVCFVRYLFVCFSNPVI
;
A
#
# COMPACT_ATOMS: atom_id res chain seq x y z
N MET A 1 6.28 20.67 -26.03
CA MET A 1 4.90 20.65 -25.54
C MET A 1 4.64 19.31 -24.88
N VAL A 2 4.67 19.23 -23.55
CA VAL A 2 3.95 18.17 -22.82
C VAL A 2 3.39 18.86 -21.58
N GLU A 3 2.07 18.94 -21.54
CA GLU A 3 1.27 19.53 -20.48
C GLU A 3 1.58 18.89 -19.13
N CYS A 4 2.09 19.70 -18.22
CA CYS A 4 2.21 19.37 -16.81
C CYS A 4 0.81 19.26 -16.21
N LEU A 5 0.35 18.04 -15.93
CA LEU A 5 -0.79 17.84 -15.05
C LEU A 5 -0.47 18.46 -13.69
N LYS A 6 -1.31 19.42 -13.28
CA LYS A 6 -1.17 20.20 -12.06
C LYS A 6 -1.07 19.27 -10.84
N THR A 7 -0.13 19.62 -9.96
CA THR A 7 0.04 19.19 -8.57
C THR A 7 -1.27 19.32 -7.78
N GLY A 8 -2.15 18.31 -7.86
CA GLY A 8 -3.46 18.35 -7.20
C GLY A 8 -3.95 17.07 -6.54
N ASP A 9 -3.30 15.91 -6.73
CA ASP A 9 -3.88 14.61 -6.34
C ASP A 9 -2.89 13.63 -5.68
N VAL A 10 -1.73 14.11 -5.24
CA VAL A 10 -0.89 13.31 -4.33
C VAL A 10 -1.34 13.69 -2.92
N PRO A 11 -1.95 12.77 -2.15
CA PRO A 11 -2.25 13.03 -0.75
C PRO A 11 -0.95 13.43 -0.06
N GLU A 12 -0.97 14.53 0.69
CA GLU A 12 0.14 14.95 1.55
C GLU A 12 0.61 13.73 2.37
N GLU A 13 1.90 13.57 2.66
CA GLU A 13 2.45 12.33 3.26
C GLU A 13 1.67 11.86 4.51
N ILE A 14 1.11 12.81 5.26
CA ILE A 14 0.21 12.61 6.41
C ILE A 14 -1.10 11.91 6.02
N GLN A 15 -1.70 12.28 4.88
CA GLN A 15 -2.93 11.69 4.36
C GLN A 15 -2.72 10.25 3.88
N LEU A 16 -1.54 9.93 3.36
CA LEU A 16 -1.19 8.59 2.94
C LEU A 16 -1.07 7.64 4.14
N GLU A 17 -0.38 8.07 5.21
CA GLU A 17 -0.31 7.29 6.45
C GLU A 17 -1.69 7.04 7.04
N ALA A 18 -2.55 8.06 7.07
CA ALA A 18 -3.92 7.92 7.54
C ALA A 18 -4.76 6.96 6.67
N ASN A 19 -4.49 6.90 5.36
CA ASN A 19 -5.21 6.02 4.42
C ASN A 19 -4.84 4.54 4.60
N LEU A 20 -3.68 4.21 5.19
CA LEU A 20 -3.34 2.82 5.50
C LEU A 20 -4.26 2.20 6.57
N SER A 21 -4.84 3.03 7.45
CA SER A 21 -5.65 2.57 8.59
C SER A 21 -7.00 1.95 8.22
N ASN A 22 -7.52 2.23 7.03
CA ASN A 22 -8.72 1.54 6.52
C ASN A 22 -8.39 0.16 5.90
N GLY A 23 -7.10 -0.16 5.71
CA GLY A 23 -6.62 -1.41 5.16
C GLY A 23 -6.96 -1.68 3.69
N VAL A 24 -7.69 -0.79 2.99
CA VAL A 24 -8.13 -1.01 1.59
C VAL A 24 -6.93 -1.09 0.67
N LEU A 25 -5.96 -0.17 0.81
CA LEU A 25 -4.73 -0.18 0.02
C LEU A 25 -3.90 -1.45 0.30
N LEU A 26 -3.81 -1.86 1.56
CA LEU A 26 -3.11 -3.07 1.98
C LEU A 26 -3.76 -4.33 1.39
N ALA A 27 -5.09 -4.43 1.43
CA ALA A 27 -5.82 -5.56 0.87
C ALA A 27 -5.71 -5.63 -0.66
N ARG A 28 -5.73 -4.49 -1.35
CA ARG A 28 -5.47 -4.42 -2.80
C ARG A 28 -4.05 -4.88 -3.15
N LEU A 29 -3.06 -4.48 -2.34
CA LEU A 29 -1.69 -4.96 -2.49
C LEU A 29 -1.60 -6.48 -2.30
N ALA A 30 -2.33 -7.03 -1.31
CA ALA A 30 -2.40 -8.47 -1.11
C ALA A 30 -3.07 -9.21 -2.27
N ASN A 31 -4.12 -8.63 -2.87
CA ASN A 31 -4.73 -9.18 -4.08
C ASN A 31 -3.72 -9.32 -5.22
N PHE A 32 -2.79 -8.37 -5.38
CA PHE A 32 -1.78 -8.42 -6.43
C PHE A 32 -0.85 -9.65 -6.32
N PHE A 33 -0.33 -9.96 -5.13
CA PHE A 33 0.64 -11.04 -4.96
C PHE A 33 0.03 -12.37 -4.47
N ALA A 34 -1.22 -12.36 -4.00
CA ALA A 34 -1.97 -13.51 -3.52
C ALA A 34 -3.49 -13.37 -3.82
N PRO A 35 -3.88 -13.30 -5.10
CA PRO A 35 -5.27 -13.03 -5.51
C PRO A 35 -6.28 -14.06 -4.99
N ASP A 36 -5.88 -15.34 -4.90
CA ASP A 36 -6.72 -16.43 -4.40
C ASP A 36 -7.06 -16.26 -2.91
N MET A 37 -6.16 -15.63 -2.15
CA MET A 37 -6.33 -15.42 -0.71
C MET A 37 -7.10 -14.14 -0.41
N VAL A 38 -6.88 -13.09 -1.21
CA VAL A 38 -7.50 -11.78 -1.04
C VAL A 38 -8.16 -11.35 -2.35
N PRO A 39 -9.32 -11.93 -2.71
CA PRO A 39 -10.05 -11.50 -3.89
C PRO A 39 -10.63 -10.09 -3.69
N LEU A 40 -10.60 -9.26 -4.72
CA LEU A 40 -11.11 -7.88 -4.67
C LEU A 40 -12.56 -7.80 -4.18
N SER A 41 -13.39 -8.79 -4.50
CA SER A 41 -14.80 -8.88 -4.09
C SER A 41 -15.00 -9.03 -2.57
N ARG A 42 -13.96 -9.42 -1.82
CA ARG A 42 -14.00 -9.52 -0.35
C ARG A 42 -13.49 -8.28 0.35
N ILE A 43 -12.86 -7.34 -0.37
CA ILE A 43 -12.35 -6.09 0.21
C ILE A 43 -13.54 -5.21 0.59
N PHE A 44 -13.64 -4.89 1.87
CA PHE A 44 -14.65 -3.97 2.39
C PHE A 44 -14.32 -2.53 2.02
N ASP A 45 -15.34 -1.74 1.68
CA ASP A 45 -15.19 -0.33 1.28
C ASP A 45 -14.15 -0.15 0.17
N VAL A 46 -14.22 -1.01 -0.86
CA VAL A 46 -13.18 -1.09 -1.90
C VAL A 46 -12.95 0.24 -2.61
N ASP A 47 -13.96 1.09 -2.77
CA ASP A 47 -13.88 2.44 -3.38
C ASP A 47 -13.57 3.55 -2.37
N GLN A 48 -13.44 3.20 -1.08
CA GLN A 48 -13.27 4.08 0.06
C GLN A 48 -14.41 5.12 0.19
N SER A 49 -15.60 4.85 -0.36
CA SER A 49 -16.72 5.80 -0.32
C SER A 49 -17.17 6.08 1.10
N ARG A 50 -17.20 5.06 1.97
CA ARG A 50 -17.54 5.23 3.38
C ARG A 50 -16.43 5.97 4.12
N TYR A 51 -15.18 5.54 3.97
CA TYR A 51 -14.03 6.18 4.62
C TYR A 51 -13.94 7.68 4.28
N LYS A 52 -14.12 8.05 3.00
CA LYS A 52 -14.14 9.45 2.57
C LYS A 52 -15.30 10.25 3.17
N LYS A 53 -16.46 9.62 3.35
CA LYS A 53 -17.64 10.27 3.96
C LYS A 53 -17.49 10.45 5.48
N GLU A 54 -16.98 9.44 6.18
CA GLU A 54 -16.88 9.45 7.65
C GLU A 54 -15.58 10.09 8.17
N GLY A 55 -14.55 10.20 7.33
CA GLY A 55 -13.23 10.71 7.68
C GLY A 55 -12.41 9.80 8.60
N LYS A 56 -12.91 8.59 8.91
CA LYS A 56 -12.25 7.62 9.80
C LYS A 56 -12.65 6.18 9.45
N PRO A 57 -11.79 5.18 9.74
CA PRO A 57 -12.15 3.78 9.52
C PRO A 57 -13.15 3.29 10.58
N CYS A 58 -14.13 2.51 10.15
CA CYS A 58 -14.99 1.72 11.05
C CYS A 58 -14.39 0.31 11.31
N TYR A 59 -14.87 -0.39 12.35
CA TYR A 59 -14.35 -1.70 12.78
C TYR A 59 -14.23 -2.73 11.65
N ARG A 60 -15.17 -2.76 10.70
CA ARG A 60 -15.16 -3.70 9.57
C ARG A 60 -13.93 -3.53 8.64
N HIS A 61 -13.27 -2.38 8.64
CA HIS A 61 -12.00 -2.20 7.93
C HIS A 61 -10.87 -3.07 8.48
N THR A 62 -10.97 -3.55 9.72
CA THR A 62 -10.00 -4.50 10.28
C THR A 62 -9.94 -5.80 9.48
N ASP A 63 -11.02 -6.20 8.80
CA ASP A 63 -11.05 -7.36 7.90
C ASP A 63 -10.06 -7.20 6.73
N ASN A 64 -9.97 -5.99 6.16
CA ASN A 64 -9.03 -5.68 5.08
C ASN A 64 -7.58 -5.84 5.55
N ILE A 65 -7.29 -5.32 6.75
CA ILE A 65 -5.96 -5.42 7.36
C ILE A 65 -5.62 -6.89 7.64
N MET A 66 -6.55 -7.65 8.21
CA MET A 66 -6.36 -9.07 8.52
C MET A 66 -6.13 -9.91 7.26
N MET A 67 -6.85 -9.62 6.17
CA MET A 67 -6.63 -10.28 4.88
C MET A 67 -5.22 -10.03 4.34
N TRP A 68 -4.76 -8.77 4.36
CA TRP A 68 -3.39 -8.45 3.96
C TRP A 68 -2.35 -9.14 4.83
N ARG A 69 -2.48 -9.09 6.17
CA ARG A 69 -1.55 -9.78 7.09
C ARG A 69 -1.48 -11.28 6.79
N ARG A 70 -2.60 -11.95 6.53
CA ARG A 70 -2.64 -13.38 6.15
C ARG A 70 -1.88 -13.63 4.84
N ALA A 71 -2.05 -12.78 3.84
CA ALA A 71 -1.35 -12.90 2.57
C ALA A 71 0.18 -12.70 2.74
N VAL A 72 0.58 -11.69 3.52
CA VAL A 72 2.00 -11.42 3.81
C VAL A 72 2.66 -12.59 4.54
N ARG A 73 1.96 -13.22 5.49
CA ARG A 73 2.43 -14.46 6.14
C ARG A 73 2.55 -15.62 5.16
N ALA A 74 1.59 -15.76 4.24
CA ALA A 74 1.57 -16.86 3.27
C ALA A 74 2.77 -16.83 2.31
N ILE A 75 3.28 -15.64 1.96
CA ILE A 75 4.51 -15.49 1.17
C ILE A 75 5.79 -15.58 2.01
N ARG A 76 5.68 -15.94 3.29
CA ARG A 76 6.79 -16.16 4.24
C ARG A 76 7.62 -14.92 4.54
N LEU A 77 6.98 -13.74 4.63
CA LEU A 77 7.65 -12.58 5.22
C LEU A 77 7.87 -12.84 6.73
N PRO A 78 9.04 -12.52 7.32
CA PRO A 78 9.28 -12.69 8.75
C PRO A 78 8.22 -12.00 9.62
N GLU A 79 7.68 -12.71 10.61
CA GLU A 79 6.58 -12.23 11.47
C GLU A 79 6.93 -10.93 12.21
N VAL A 80 8.20 -10.78 12.61
CA VAL A 80 8.72 -9.57 13.27
C VAL A 80 8.56 -8.29 12.43
N LEU A 81 8.41 -8.43 11.11
CA LEU A 81 8.21 -7.30 10.20
C LEU A 81 6.72 -7.01 9.95
N ILE A 82 5.81 -7.86 10.40
CA ILE A 82 4.37 -7.73 10.13
C ILE A 82 3.72 -6.97 11.28
N PRO A 83 3.25 -5.73 11.07
CA PRO A 83 2.61 -4.94 12.12
C PRO A 83 1.32 -5.59 12.64
N GLU A 84 0.93 -5.23 13.86
CA GLU A 84 -0.34 -5.69 14.42
C GLU A 84 -1.55 -4.98 13.79
N THR A 85 -2.68 -5.67 13.77
CA THR A 85 -3.93 -5.14 13.21
C THR A 85 -4.36 -3.87 13.95
N VAL A 86 -4.20 -3.89 15.29
CA VAL A 86 -4.55 -2.77 16.16
C VAL A 86 -3.68 -1.55 15.84
N ASP A 87 -2.38 -1.74 15.62
CA ASP A 87 -1.46 -0.64 15.30
C ASP A 87 -1.82 0.05 13.99
N ILE A 88 -2.12 -0.72 12.94
CA ILE A 88 -2.54 -0.16 11.65
C ILE A 88 -3.86 0.60 11.82
N TYR A 89 -4.84 -0.03 12.46
CA TYR A 89 -6.17 0.55 12.63
C TYR A 89 -6.15 1.84 13.44
N GLU A 90 -5.30 1.92 14.47
CA GLU A 90 -5.12 3.11 15.30
C GLU A 90 -4.20 4.17 14.66
N GLY A 91 -3.69 3.94 13.45
CA GLY A 91 -2.88 4.91 12.72
C GLY A 91 -1.39 4.92 13.10
N ARG A 92 -0.92 3.95 13.89
CA ARG A 92 0.51 3.76 14.19
C ARG A 92 1.22 3.08 13.02
N ASN A 93 1.25 3.76 11.87
CA ASN A 93 1.64 3.16 10.59
C ASN A 93 3.14 3.15 10.28
N ILE A 94 3.98 3.61 11.21
CA ILE A 94 5.45 3.58 11.05
C ILE A 94 5.93 2.15 10.73
N ASN A 95 5.52 1.17 11.54
CA ASN A 95 5.88 -0.24 11.32
C ASN A 95 5.29 -0.80 10.03
N THR A 96 4.11 -0.32 9.62
CA THR A 96 3.47 -0.69 8.35
C THR A 96 4.29 -0.24 7.16
N ILE A 97 4.85 0.97 7.19
CA ILE A 97 5.72 1.48 6.13
C ILE A 97 6.99 0.63 6.01
N PHE A 98 7.64 0.31 7.14
CA PHE A 98 8.79 -0.59 7.15
C PHE A 98 8.45 -1.99 6.61
N CYS A 99 7.28 -2.51 6.98
CA CYS A 99 6.76 -3.78 6.46
C CYS A 99 6.59 -3.73 4.94
N LEU A 100 5.99 -2.66 4.40
CA LEU A 100 5.79 -2.47 2.96
C LEU A 100 7.12 -2.38 2.21
N TYR A 101 8.13 -1.73 2.78
CA TYR A 101 9.48 -1.69 2.22
C TYR A 101 10.11 -3.09 2.15
N ALA A 102 10.09 -3.84 3.26
CA ALA A 102 10.60 -5.20 3.30
C ALA A 102 9.83 -6.14 2.35
N LEU A 103 8.51 -5.97 2.27
CA LEU A 103 7.64 -6.70 1.37
C LEU A 103 8.00 -6.46 -0.10
N ALA A 104 8.28 -5.22 -0.51
CA ALA A 104 8.68 -4.89 -1.88
C ALA A 104 9.99 -5.60 -2.26
N ILE A 105 10.99 -5.58 -1.38
CA ILE A 105 12.26 -6.29 -1.57
C ILE A 105 12.03 -7.80 -1.66
N HIS A 106 11.18 -8.34 -0.78
CA HIS A 106 10.86 -9.76 -0.74
C HIS A 106 10.17 -10.23 -2.02
N LEU A 107 9.17 -9.50 -2.50
CA LEU A 107 8.46 -9.79 -3.76
C LEU A 107 9.38 -9.72 -4.98
N PHE A 108 10.31 -8.76 -5.00
CA PHE A 108 11.34 -8.68 -6.04
C PHE A 108 12.25 -9.92 -6.04
N ARG A 109 12.71 -10.37 -4.86
CA ARG A 109 13.52 -11.60 -4.73
C ARG A 109 12.77 -12.86 -5.16
N LEU A 110 11.45 -12.90 -4.96
CA LEU A 110 10.58 -14.00 -5.41
C LEU A 110 10.26 -13.96 -6.91
N ARG A 111 10.76 -12.98 -7.67
CA ARG A 111 10.41 -12.71 -9.09
C ARG A 111 8.90 -12.54 -9.33
N ARG A 112 8.17 -12.13 -8.30
CA ARG A 112 6.73 -11.82 -8.37
C ARG A 112 6.43 -10.32 -8.47
N GLY A 113 7.47 -9.49 -8.40
CA GLY A 113 7.39 -8.04 -8.61
C GLY A 113 8.24 -7.58 -9.80
N PRO A 114 7.95 -6.40 -10.38
CA PRO A 114 8.79 -5.80 -11.42
C PRO A 114 10.21 -5.56 -10.90
N PRO A 115 11.23 -5.52 -11.77
CA PRO A 115 12.58 -5.24 -11.33
C PRO A 115 12.65 -3.87 -10.67
N ILE A 116 13.20 -3.82 -9.45
CA ILE A 116 13.58 -2.58 -8.77
C ILE A 116 14.78 -2.02 -9.55
N ARG A 117 14.51 -1.45 -10.73
CA ARG A 117 15.57 -0.90 -11.58
C ARG A 117 16.05 0.39 -10.93
N ASN A 118 17.35 0.42 -10.71
CA ASN A 118 18.10 1.53 -10.14
C ASN A 118 17.93 2.79 -11.01
N GLN A 119 16.85 3.56 -10.81
CA GLN A 119 16.61 4.85 -11.47
C GLN A 119 17.13 6.03 -10.64
N ALA A 120 18.01 5.77 -9.68
CA ALA A 120 18.75 6.80 -8.95
C ALA A 120 19.62 7.70 -9.87
N GLY A 121 19.77 7.36 -11.16
CA GLY A 121 20.63 8.10 -12.10
C GLY A 121 19.96 9.20 -12.93
N ASN A 122 18.65 9.15 -13.20
CA ASN A 122 18.00 10.07 -14.17
C ASN A 122 16.71 10.74 -13.66
N ALA A 123 16.34 10.53 -12.41
CA ALA A 123 15.20 11.24 -11.84
C ALA A 123 15.72 12.36 -10.94
N GLN A 124 15.83 13.57 -11.50
CA GLN A 124 15.99 14.78 -10.70
C GLN A 124 14.70 14.98 -9.90
N PHE A 125 14.70 14.51 -8.66
CA PHE A 125 13.68 14.85 -7.69
C PHE A 125 14.29 15.89 -6.74
N PRO A 126 13.88 17.17 -6.84
CA PRO A 126 14.28 18.17 -5.86
C PRO A 126 13.54 17.88 -4.54
N GLY A 127 14.31 17.85 -3.45
CA GLY A 127 13.83 18.03 -2.08
C GLY A 127 12.90 16.95 -1.52
N GLU A 128 13.49 16.05 -0.73
CA GLU A 128 12.89 15.41 0.46
C GLU A 128 11.78 14.35 0.22
N TYR A 129 12.17 13.08 0.40
CA TYR A 129 11.39 11.90 0.83
C TYR A 129 10.18 11.35 0.04
N VAL A 130 9.79 11.91 -1.12
CA VAL A 130 8.60 11.46 -1.89
C VAL A 130 8.77 10.14 -2.71
N CYS A 131 9.92 9.46 -2.71
CA CYS A 131 10.22 8.48 -3.76
C CYS A 131 9.61 7.07 -3.57
N PHE A 132 9.44 6.55 -2.36
CA PHE A 132 9.16 5.11 -2.19
C PHE A 132 7.68 4.74 -2.28
N VAL A 133 6.80 5.51 -1.63
CA VAL A 133 5.37 5.20 -1.65
C VAL A 133 4.76 5.52 -3.00
N ARG A 134 5.29 6.50 -3.73
CA ARG A 134 4.88 6.80 -5.11
C ARG A 134 5.28 5.70 -6.09
N TYR A 135 6.38 4.99 -5.88
CA TYR A 135 6.75 3.81 -6.70
C TYR A 135 5.78 2.64 -6.47
N LEU A 136 5.40 2.38 -5.22
CA LEU A 136 4.34 1.42 -4.89
C LEU A 136 2.99 1.89 -5.45
N PHE A 137 2.62 3.17 -5.30
CA PHE A 137 1.37 3.72 -5.84
C PHE A 137 1.32 3.64 -7.36
N VAL A 138 2.40 3.96 -8.09
CA VAL A 138 2.44 3.89 -9.55
C VAL A 138 2.41 2.44 -10.07
N CYS A 139 3.03 1.49 -9.36
CA CYS A 139 2.92 0.07 -9.70
C CYS A 139 1.54 -0.54 -9.38
N PHE A 140 0.81 0.00 -8.40
CA PHE A 140 -0.44 -0.59 -7.90
C PHE A 140 -1.72 0.24 -8.13
N SER A 141 -1.64 1.45 -8.69
CA SER A 141 -2.81 2.33 -8.94
C SER A 141 -3.29 2.35 -10.40
N ASN A 142 -2.69 1.55 -11.29
CA ASN A 142 -3.18 1.38 -12.66
C ASN A 142 -3.53 -0.09 -12.91
N PRO A 143 -4.78 -0.52 -12.69
CA PRO A 143 -5.27 -1.75 -13.30
C PRO A 143 -5.55 -1.42 -14.77
N VAL A 144 -4.56 -1.57 -15.64
CA VAL A 144 -4.85 -1.69 -17.07
C VAL A 144 -5.26 -3.14 -17.31
N ILE A 145 -6.55 -3.41 -17.13
CA ILE A 145 -7.34 -4.36 -17.91
C ILE A 145 -8.63 -3.63 -18.28
#